data_AF-A0A6G0W420-F1
#
_entry.id   AF-A0A6G0W420-F1
#
_cell.length_a   1.000
_cell.length_b   1.000
_cell.length_c   1.000
_cell.angle_alpha   90.00
_cell.angle_beta   90.00
_cell.angle_gamma   90.00
#
_symmetry.space_group_name_H-M   'P 1'
#
loop_
_entity.id
_entity.type
_entity.pdbx_description
1 polymer ?
#
loop_
_entity_poly.entity_id
_entity_poly.type
_entity_poly.pdbx_seq_one_letter_code
_entity_poly.pdbx_strand_id
1 'polypeptide(L)'
;MGLATTIKVNRSVCDDRAICIFTATESSSMRSILNLFSREHMTLVVYFSRSVISLRRANKVLDMDANYVIAKPRGETDVRFQYAVDDFKTNFVFSSELEAVTFVGAVHLIQHLAVLPRPGKESPVSENMLSQFTKYALDYAEELWSLVLWQKSYKFHDIVDILRSAVTELRTSKPNMNSIALKFSDLTERFGGEASMEQVIELDSSACYTMTPVAVLLAQVSALYEHANCICRSCH
;
A
#
# COMPACT_ATOMS: atom_id res chain seq x y z
N MET A 1 -25.40 8.07 16.79
CA MET A 1 -25.13 6.77 16.15
C MET A 1 -25.13 7.00 14.64
N GLY A 2 -23.96 7.24 14.05
CA GLY A 2 -23.83 7.41 12.60
C GLY A 2 -23.81 6.06 11.91
N LEU A 3 -24.64 5.88 10.88
CA LEU A 3 -24.59 4.72 10.00
C LEU A 3 -23.25 4.74 9.26
N ALA A 4 -22.32 3.87 9.65
CA ALA A 4 -21.11 3.60 8.89
C ALA A 4 -21.54 3.06 7.51
N THR A 5 -21.43 3.90 6.49
CA THR A 5 -21.75 3.50 5.13
C THR A 5 -20.54 2.76 4.58
N THR A 6 -20.61 1.43 4.55
CA THR A 6 -19.55 0.59 3.98
C THR A 6 -19.46 0.81 2.47
N ILE A 7 -18.48 1.59 2.03
CA ILE A 7 -18.18 1.77 0.60
C ILE A 7 -17.35 0.57 0.14
N LYS A 8 -17.90 -0.19 -0.81
CA LYS A 8 -17.20 -1.33 -1.42
C LYS A 8 -16.07 -0.81 -2.33
N VAL A 9 -14.86 -1.33 -2.15
CA VAL A 9 -13.64 -0.96 -2.89
C VAL A 9 -13.71 -1.25 -4.40
N ASN A 10 -14.75 -1.98 -4.85
CA ASN A 10 -14.96 -2.32 -6.27
C ASN A 10 -15.18 -1.11 -7.21
N ARG A 11 -15.27 0.12 -6.69
CA ARG A 11 -15.19 1.34 -7.49
C ARG A 11 -14.03 2.19 -7.02
N SER A 12 -12.87 1.87 -7.61
CA SER A 12 -11.74 2.77 -7.83
C SER A 12 -10.83 3.03 -6.63
N VAL A 13 -9.76 2.24 -6.53
CA VAL A 13 -8.50 2.63 -5.86
C VAL A 13 -7.97 3.98 -6.39
N CYS A 14 -8.44 4.41 -7.56
CA CYS A 14 -8.19 5.72 -8.16
C CYS A 14 -9.19 6.82 -7.71
N ASP A 15 -10.08 6.58 -6.75
CA ASP A 15 -10.92 7.65 -6.19
C ASP A 15 -10.00 8.62 -5.43
N ASP A 16 -10.05 9.91 -5.80
CA ASP A 16 -9.24 10.97 -5.18
C ASP A 16 -9.45 11.10 -3.67
N ARG A 17 -10.52 10.51 -3.15
CA ARG A 17 -10.89 10.54 -1.74
C ARG A 17 -10.32 9.38 -0.95
N ALA A 18 -9.83 8.32 -1.59
CA ALA A 18 -9.20 7.21 -0.89
C ALA A 18 -7.80 7.62 -0.42
N ILE A 19 -7.54 7.49 0.88
CA ILE A 19 -6.26 7.80 1.51
C ILE A 19 -5.92 6.81 2.62
N CYS A 20 -4.67 6.83 3.09
CA CYS A 20 -4.31 6.30 4.40
C CYS A 20 -3.73 7.42 5.25
N ILE A 21 -4.10 7.46 6.53
CA ILE A 21 -3.53 8.40 7.50
C ILE A 21 -2.86 7.59 8.60
N PHE A 22 -1.63 7.97 8.93
CA PHE A 22 -0.86 7.37 9.99
C PHE A 22 -0.33 8.45 10.92
N THR A 23 -0.17 8.09 12.20
CA THR A 23 0.53 8.93 13.16
C THR A 23 1.83 8.26 13.53
N ALA A 24 2.94 8.97 13.38
CA ALA A 24 4.26 8.47 13.75
C ALA A 24 5.05 9.55 14.50
N THR A 25 6.09 9.13 15.20
CA THR A 25 7.09 10.04 15.78
C THR A 25 8.41 9.89 15.05
N GLU A 26 9.11 11.00 14.87
CA GLU A 26 10.43 10.97 14.27
C GLU A 26 11.44 10.38 15.27
N SER A 27 12.05 9.24 14.90
CA SER A 27 13.12 8.63 15.67
C SER A 27 14.37 9.49 15.54
N SER A 28 14.56 10.36 16.53
CA SER A 28 15.74 11.19 16.62
C SER A 28 16.89 10.40 17.29
N SER A 29 18.13 10.80 17.00
CA SER A 29 19.36 10.13 17.48
C SER A 29 19.33 9.80 18.99
N MET A 30 20.20 8.90 19.48
CA MET A 30 20.25 8.46 20.89
C MET A 30 20.10 9.57 21.95
N ARG A 31 20.51 10.81 21.66
CA ARG A 31 20.34 11.96 22.57
C ARG A 31 18.88 12.38 22.79
N SER A 32 17.99 12.10 21.85
CA SER A 32 16.56 12.44 21.90
C SER A 32 15.70 11.35 22.54
N ILE A 33 16.26 10.18 22.80
CA ILE A 33 15.63 9.11 23.62
C ILE A 33 15.49 9.56 25.07
N LEU A 34 16.35 10.45 25.55
CA LEU A 34 16.29 11.01 26.90
C LEU A 34 15.16 12.04 27.09
N ASN A 35 14.57 12.56 25.99
CA ASN A 35 13.43 13.49 26.00
C ASN A 35 12.16 12.82 25.42
N LEU A 36 11.77 11.68 25.98
CA LEU A 36 10.57 10.91 25.59
C LEU A 36 9.27 11.73 25.59
N PHE A 37 9.20 12.83 26.36
CA PHE A 37 7.99 13.63 26.54
C PHE A 37 7.84 14.81 25.56
N SER A 38 8.78 15.05 24.66
CA SER A 38 8.73 16.17 23.69
C SER A 38 8.89 15.71 22.23
N ARG A 39 8.50 14.47 21.91
CA ARG A 39 8.49 14.01 20.53
C ARG A 39 7.24 14.55 19.84
N GLU A 40 7.45 15.47 18.90
CA GLU A 40 6.36 15.97 18.08
C GLU A 40 5.83 14.85 17.19
N HIS A 41 4.52 14.62 17.26
CA HIS A 41 3.84 13.70 16.37
C HIS A 41 3.80 14.28 14.95
N MET A 42 4.04 13.41 13.97
CA MET A 42 3.85 13.68 12.56
C MET A 42 2.65 12.89 12.05
N THR A 43 1.86 13.53 11.21
CA THR A 43 0.80 12.87 10.46
C THR A 43 1.30 12.59 9.05
N LEU A 44 1.32 11.31 8.67
CA LEU A 44 1.67 10.84 7.34
C LEU A 44 0.36 10.58 6.59
N VAL A 45 0.16 11.25 5.46
CA VAL A 45 -1.02 11.03 4.60
C VAL A 45 -0.56 10.47 3.26
N VAL A 46 -1.09 9.31 2.89
CA VAL A 46 -0.85 8.67 1.59
C VAL A 46 -2.04 8.95 0.67
N TYR A 47 -1.81 9.69 -0.41
CA TYR A 47 -2.80 10.01 -1.43
C TYR A 47 -2.68 9.07 -2.63
N PHE A 48 -3.61 8.12 -2.77
CA PHE A 48 -3.51 7.06 -3.78
C PHE A 48 -3.61 7.59 -5.22
N SER A 49 -4.56 8.48 -5.49
CA SER A 49 -4.79 8.99 -6.84
C SER A 49 -3.69 9.93 -7.36
N ARG A 50 -3.01 10.61 -6.43
CA ARG A 50 -1.95 11.59 -6.73
C ARG A 50 -0.56 10.98 -6.70
N SER A 51 -0.40 9.76 -6.18
CA SER A 51 0.90 9.14 -5.92
C SER A 51 1.80 10.04 -5.04
N VAL A 52 1.21 10.67 -4.04
CA VAL A 52 1.89 11.62 -3.13
C VAL A 52 1.81 11.13 -1.69
N ILE A 53 2.90 11.30 -0.96
CA ILE A 53 2.97 11.14 0.50
C ILE A 53 3.17 12.52 1.11
N SER A 54 2.25 12.93 1.97
CA SER A 54 2.27 14.22 2.67
C SER A 54 2.72 14.02 4.12
N LEU A 55 3.83 14.64 4.48
CA LEU A 55 4.31 14.78 5.85
C LEU A 55 3.73 16.05 6.45
N ARG A 56 2.86 15.92 7.44
CA ARG A 56 2.23 17.06 8.13
C ARG A 56 2.76 17.15 9.55
N ARG A 57 3.32 18.32 9.89
CA ARG A 57 3.87 18.64 11.21
C ARG A 57 3.47 20.06 11.59
N ALA A 58 2.54 20.19 12.54
CA ALA A 58 1.98 21.48 12.95
C ALA A 58 1.54 22.33 11.74
N ASN A 59 2.28 23.39 11.39
CA ASN A 59 1.99 24.29 10.27
C ASN A 59 2.84 24.04 9.02
N LYS A 60 3.57 22.91 8.96
CA LYS A 60 4.40 22.54 7.81
C LYS A 60 3.83 21.30 7.13
N VAL A 61 3.74 21.38 5.81
CA VAL A 61 3.35 20.28 4.94
C VAL A 61 4.48 20.07 3.93
N LEU A 62 4.97 18.85 3.83
CA LEU A 62 5.94 18.44 2.83
C LEU A 62 5.32 17.31 2.00
N ASP A 63 4.98 17.62 0.76
CA ASP A 63 4.44 16.66 -0.20
C ASP A 63 5.57 16.06 -1.02
N MET A 64 5.63 14.73 -1.08
CA MET A 64 6.67 13.98 -1.77
C MET A 64 6.03 13.05 -2.80
N ASP A 65 6.59 13.04 -4.01
CA ASP A 65 6.23 12.04 -5.02
C ASP A 65 6.72 10.66 -4.56
N ALA A 66 5.77 9.72 -4.49
CA ALA A 66 6.00 8.38 -3.99
C ALA A 66 7.05 7.57 -4.78
N ASN A 67 7.26 7.89 -6.06
CA ASN A 67 8.25 7.20 -6.90
C ASN A 67 9.69 7.41 -6.40
N TYR A 68 9.94 8.49 -5.65
CA TYR A 68 11.24 8.80 -5.08
C TYR A 68 11.33 8.46 -3.59
N VAL A 69 10.29 7.84 -3.03
CA VAL A 69 10.25 7.44 -1.63
C VAL A 69 10.69 5.98 -1.49
N ILE A 70 11.48 5.68 -0.46
CA ILE A 70 11.82 4.33 -0.05
C ILE A 70 11.39 4.21 1.41
N ALA A 71 10.39 3.36 1.66
CA ALA A 71 9.94 3.01 2.99
C ALA A 71 10.31 1.54 3.26
N LYS A 72 11.03 1.26 4.34
CA LYS A 72 11.41 -0.11 4.72
C LYS A 72 11.20 -0.35 6.21
N PRO A 73 10.58 -1.46 6.61
CA PRO A 73 10.47 -1.81 8.03
C PRO A 73 11.87 -2.01 8.63
N ARG A 74 12.01 -1.64 9.90
CA ARG A 74 13.24 -1.71 10.68
C ARG A 74 12.90 -2.12 12.12
N GLY A 75 12.44 -3.35 12.29
CA GLY A 75 11.85 -3.83 13.54
C GLY A 75 10.32 -3.77 13.48
N GLU A 76 9.66 -3.93 14.63
CA GLU A 76 8.20 -4.07 14.70
C GLU A 76 7.47 -2.75 14.36
N THR A 77 7.83 -1.64 14.98
CA THR A 77 7.13 -0.35 14.82
C THR A 77 7.91 0.72 14.08
N ASP A 78 9.16 0.43 13.70
CA ASP A 78 10.10 1.39 13.12
C ASP A 78 10.12 1.24 11.59
N VAL A 79 10.02 2.35 10.86
CA VAL A 79 10.15 2.39 9.39
C VAL A 79 11.25 3.38 9.02
N ARG A 80 12.25 2.90 8.30
CA ARG A 80 13.22 3.78 7.64
C ARG A 80 12.57 4.42 6.43
N PHE A 81 12.59 5.75 6.38
CA PHE A 81 12.00 6.55 5.32
C PHE A 81 13.09 7.38 4.64
N GLN A 82 13.14 7.31 3.32
CA GLN A 82 14.08 8.09 2.50
C GLN A 82 13.34 8.69 1.32
N TYR A 83 13.53 9.97 1.07
CA TYR A 83 13.06 10.68 -0.12
C TYR A 83 14.27 11.17 -0.93
N ALA A 84 14.42 10.65 -2.15
CA ALA A 84 15.65 10.79 -2.92
C ALA A 84 15.89 12.20 -3.48
N VAL A 85 14.84 12.98 -3.73
CA VAL A 85 14.95 14.29 -4.39
C VAL A 85 15.68 15.30 -3.51
N ASP A 86 15.37 15.32 -2.21
CA ASP A 86 15.94 16.29 -1.25
C ASP A 86 16.96 15.66 -0.28
N ASP A 87 17.43 14.44 -0.57
CA ASP A 87 18.23 13.60 0.33
C ASP A 87 17.65 13.48 1.75
N PHE A 88 16.34 13.62 1.89
CA PHE A 88 15.65 13.56 3.17
C PHE A 88 15.62 12.11 3.66
N LYS A 89 16.20 11.86 4.84
CA LYS A 89 16.27 10.53 5.47
C LYS A 89 15.87 10.64 6.92
N THR A 90 14.94 9.80 7.34
CA THR A 90 14.52 9.73 8.74
C THR A 90 14.03 8.32 9.09
N ASN A 91 13.76 8.06 10.38
CA ASN A 91 13.02 6.87 10.77
C ASN A 91 11.75 7.30 11.50
N PHE A 92 10.64 6.62 11.21
CA PHE A 92 9.35 6.85 11.83
C PHE A 92 9.03 5.69 12.76
N VAL A 93 8.68 6.01 14.00
CA VAL A 93 8.15 5.05 14.98
C VAL A 93 6.63 5.20 15.00
N PHE A 94 5.92 4.15 14.61
CA PHE A 94 4.46 4.07 14.61
C PHE A 94 3.92 3.59 15.95
N SER A 95 2.61 3.74 16.16
CA SER A 95 1.98 3.34 17.43
C SER A 95 1.83 1.81 17.54
N SER A 96 1.80 1.11 16.41
CA SER A 96 1.72 -0.34 16.34
C SER A 96 2.46 -0.88 15.12
N GLU A 97 2.81 -2.17 15.18
CA GLU A 97 3.42 -2.89 14.06
C GLU A 97 2.49 -2.95 12.85
N LEU A 98 1.18 -3.11 13.08
CA LEU A 98 0.17 -3.10 12.01
C LEU A 98 0.16 -1.76 11.24
N GLU A 99 0.29 -0.63 11.93
CA GLU A 99 0.39 0.69 11.27
C GLU A 99 1.68 0.82 10.46
N ALA A 100 2.83 0.42 11.01
CA ALA A 100 4.11 0.46 10.30
C ALA A 100 4.08 -0.37 9.01
N VAL A 101 3.60 -1.61 9.11
CA VAL A 101 3.45 -2.54 7.99
C VAL A 101 2.44 -2.00 6.97
N THR A 102 1.31 -1.46 7.40
CA THR A 102 0.29 -0.87 6.51
C THR A 102 0.79 0.38 5.81
N PHE A 103 1.59 1.21 6.48
CA PHE A 103 2.23 2.36 5.85
C PHE A 103 3.15 1.92 4.71
N VAL A 104 4.05 0.96 4.96
CA VAL A 104 4.94 0.43 3.92
C VAL A 104 4.14 -0.18 2.77
N GLY A 105 3.10 -0.96 3.06
CA GLY A 105 2.19 -1.53 2.06
C GLY A 105 1.51 -0.44 1.21
N ALA A 106 1.03 0.63 1.84
CA ALA A 106 0.42 1.77 1.15
C ALA A 106 1.42 2.49 0.24
N VAL A 107 2.68 2.66 0.67
CA VAL A 107 3.76 3.23 -0.17
C VAL A 107 4.03 2.35 -1.39
N HIS A 108 4.15 1.03 -1.22
CA HIS A 108 4.35 0.12 -2.36
C HIS A 108 3.15 0.14 -3.32
N LEU A 109 1.93 0.25 -2.80
CA LEU A 109 0.71 0.35 -3.61
C LEU A 109 0.73 1.62 -4.48
N ILE A 110 0.97 2.81 -3.91
CA ILE A 110 0.99 4.05 -4.70
C ILE A 110 2.10 4.08 -5.74
N GLN A 111 3.24 3.45 -5.46
CA GLN A 111 4.33 3.29 -6.42
C GLN A 111 3.93 2.38 -7.59
N HIS A 112 3.22 1.28 -7.29
CA HIS A 112 2.68 0.41 -8.32
C HIS A 112 1.65 1.15 -9.19
N LEU A 113 0.69 1.84 -8.58
CA LEU A 113 -0.33 2.61 -9.29
C LEU A 113 0.28 3.71 -10.18
N ALA A 114 1.42 4.29 -9.79
CA ALA A 114 2.11 5.31 -10.56
C ALA A 114 2.68 4.78 -11.88
N VAL A 115 3.10 3.51 -11.92
CA VAL A 115 3.69 2.90 -13.13
C VAL A 115 2.67 2.20 -14.03
N LEU A 116 1.46 1.93 -13.52
CA LEU A 116 0.39 1.34 -14.31
C LEU A 116 0.00 2.25 -15.49
N PRO A 117 -0.26 1.69 -16.67
CA PRO A 117 -0.65 2.47 -17.83
C PRO A 117 -2.00 3.14 -17.57
N ARG A 118 -2.06 4.45 -17.84
CA ARG A 118 -3.31 5.22 -17.78
C ARG A 118 -3.92 5.30 -19.18
N PRO A 119 -5.25 5.42 -19.31
CA PRO A 119 -5.89 5.65 -20.60
C PRO A 119 -5.20 6.79 -21.36
N GLY A 120 -4.69 6.51 -22.56
CA GLY A 120 -4.00 7.50 -23.39
C GLY A 120 -2.53 7.77 -23.05
N LYS A 121 -1.90 7.01 -22.14
CA LYS A 121 -0.45 7.06 -21.89
C LYS A 121 0.18 5.69 -22.08
N GLU A 122 1.11 5.59 -23.02
CA GLU A 122 2.01 4.43 -23.13
C GLU A 122 2.99 4.48 -21.96
N SER A 123 2.85 3.53 -21.03
CA SER A 123 3.85 3.26 -19.99
C SER A 123 4.46 1.90 -20.32
N PRO A 124 5.80 1.74 -20.33
CA PRO A 124 6.42 0.44 -20.55
C PRO A 124 6.13 -0.46 -19.34
N VAL A 125 5.10 -1.28 -19.47
CA VAL A 125 4.73 -2.29 -18.48
C VAL A 125 5.73 -3.45 -18.58
N SER A 126 6.41 -3.79 -17.49
CA SER A 126 7.49 -4.79 -17.48
C SER A 126 7.17 -5.95 -16.56
N GLU A 127 7.43 -7.17 -17.04
CA GLU A 127 7.37 -8.40 -16.23
C GLU A 127 8.23 -8.32 -14.96
N ASN A 128 9.37 -7.62 -15.01
CA ASN A 128 10.23 -7.42 -13.84
C ASN A 128 9.55 -6.56 -12.78
N MET A 129 8.85 -5.50 -13.19
CA MET A 129 8.07 -4.67 -12.28
C MET A 129 6.89 -5.45 -11.69
N LEU A 130 6.19 -6.24 -12.52
CA LEU A 130 5.12 -7.13 -12.04
C LEU A 130 5.65 -8.09 -10.97
N SER A 131 6.79 -8.73 -11.21
CA SER A 131 7.44 -9.65 -10.27
C SER A 131 7.80 -8.96 -8.95
N GLN A 132 8.34 -7.74 -9.02
CA GLN A 132 8.66 -6.94 -7.84
C GLN A 132 7.41 -6.58 -7.02
N PHE A 133 6.36 -6.05 -7.66
CA PHE A 133 5.13 -5.67 -6.95
C PHE A 133 4.37 -6.89 -6.43
N THR A 134 4.42 -8.03 -7.13
CA THR A 134 3.84 -9.28 -6.63
C THR A 134 4.55 -9.73 -5.36
N LYS A 135 5.88 -9.60 -5.32
CA LYS A 135 6.65 -9.87 -4.11
C LYS A 135 6.28 -8.91 -2.98
N TYR A 136 6.17 -7.61 -3.24
CA TYR A 136 5.74 -6.65 -2.21
C TYR A 136 4.34 -6.94 -1.65
N ALA A 137 3.40 -7.36 -2.50
CA ALA A 137 2.08 -7.78 -2.06
C ALA A 137 2.13 -9.07 -1.24
N LEU A 138 2.98 -10.04 -1.62
CA LEU A 138 3.19 -11.26 -0.84
C LEU A 138 3.78 -10.95 0.54
N ASP A 139 4.87 -10.19 0.59
CA ASP A 139 5.54 -9.79 1.83
C ASP A 139 4.53 -9.08 2.76
N TYR A 140 3.71 -8.16 2.22
CA TYR A 140 2.65 -7.50 2.97
C TYR A 140 1.53 -8.44 3.44
N ALA A 141 1.10 -9.39 2.60
CA ALA A 141 0.08 -10.38 2.95
C ALA A 141 0.54 -11.33 4.06
N GLU A 142 1.81 -11.73 4.05
CA GLU A 142 2.41 -12.58 5.09
C GLU A 142 2.45 -11.87 6.44
N GLU A 143 2.83 -10.58 6.47
CA GLU A 143 2.82 -9.77 7.69
C GLU A 143 1.39 -9.49 8.19
N LEU A 144 0.45 -9.16 7.29
CA LEU A 144 -0.95 -9.02 7.71
C LEU A 144 -1.54 -10.34 8.22
N TRP A 145 -1.12 -11.46 7.63
CA TRP A 145 -1.51 -12.78 8.08
C TRP A 145 -1.02 -13.08 9.49
N SER A 146 0.24 -12.77 9.84
CA SER A 146 0.79 -12.99 11.18
C SER A 146 0.14 -12.07 12.23
N LEU A 147 -0.18 -10.83 11.87
CA LEU A 147 -0.66 -9.81 12.80
C LEU A 147 -2.16 -9.87 13.09
N VAL A 148 -2.99 -9.98 12.05
CA VAL A 148 -4.43 -9.68 12.21
C VAL A 148 -5.36 -10.59 11.41
N LEU A 149 -4.96 -11.08 10.23
CA LEU A 149 -5.88 -11.79 9.36
C LEU A 149 -6.19 -13.22 9.83
N TRP A 150 -5.22 -13.90 10.45
CA TRP A 150 -5.41 -15.27 10.96
C TRP A 150 -6.55 -15.36 11.98
N GLN A 151 -6.74 -14.30 12.78
CA GLN A 151 -7.79 -14.23 13.79
C GLN A 151 -9.17 -13.97 13.18
N LYS A 152 -9.23 -13.34 11.99
CA LYS A 152 -10.48 -12.95 11.34
C LYS A 152 -11.06 -14.07 10.50
N SER A 153 -10.25 -14.72 9.66
CA SER A 153 -10.73 -15.84 8.83
C SER A 153 -9.58 -16.66 8.26
N TYR A 154 -9.71 -17.98 8.30
CA TYR A 154 -8.79 -18.87 7.61
C TYR A 154 -8.73 -18.64 6.09
N LYS A 155 -9.77 -18.04 5.51
CA LYS A 155 -9.86 -17.77 4.08
C LYS A 155 -8.73 -16.86 3.58
N PHE A 156 -8.21 -15.96 4.41
CA PHE A 156 -7.11 -15.08 4.01
C PHE A 156 -5.79 -15.84 3.77
N HIS A 157 -5.67 -17.08 4.25
CA HIS A 157 -4.52 -17.94 3.93
C HIS A 157 -4.41 -18.20 2.42
N ASP A 158 -5.54 -18.32 1.72
CA ASP A 158 -5.57 -18.53 0.28
C ASP A 158 -4.88 -17.40 -0.49
N ILE A 159 -4.97 -16.15 -0.01
CA ILE A 159 -4.29 -15.00 -0.65
C ILE A 159 -2.78 -15.19 -0.62
N VAL A 160 -2.24 -15.58 0.53
CA VAL A 160 -0.80 -15.79 0.71
C VAL A 160 -0.31 -16.90 -0.23
N ASP A 161 -1.01 -18.04 -0.27
CA ASP A 161 -0.63 -19.17 -1.12
C ASP A 161 -0.72 -18.84 -2.61
N ILE A 162 -1.76 -18.12 -3.03
CA ILE A 162 -1.94 -17.73 -4.44
C ILE A 162 -0.86 -16.70 -4.85
N LEU A 163 -0.57 -15.71 -4.00
CA LEU A 163 0.52 -14.75 -4.26
C LEU A 163 1.88 -15.45 -4.33
N ARG A 164 2.16 -16.40 -3.42
CA ARG A 164 3.39 -17.20 -3.44
C ARG A 164 3.52 -18.04 -4.70
N SER A 165 2.41 -18.65 -5.14
CA SER A 165 2.33 -19.37 -6.42
C SER A 165 2.62 -18.43 -7.60
N ALA A 166 2.03 -17.24 -7.63
CA ALA A 166 2.27 -16.24 -8.68
C ALA A 166 3.72 -15.77 -8.73
N VAL A 167 4.35 -15.48 -7.58
CA VAL A 167 5.79 -15.16 -7.51
C VAL A 167 6.65 -16.28 -8.08
N THR A 168 6.30 -17.54 -7.81
CA THR A 168 7.03 -18.70 -8.33
C THR A 168 6.89 -18.80 -9.84
N GLU A 169 5.68 -18.61 -10.37
CA GLU A 169 5.38 -18.65 -11.80
C GLU A 169 6.08 -17.52 -12.57
N LEU A 170 6.10 -16.30 -12.02
CA LEU A 170 6.81 -15.14 -12.58
C LEU A 170 8.33 -15.29 -12.63
N ARG A 171 8.91 -16.24 -11.90
CA ARG A 171 10.36 -16.56 -11.95
C ARG A 171 10.72 -17.60 -13.00
N THR A 172 9.74 -18.21 -13.65
CA THR A 172 9.99 -19.17 -14.72
C THR A 172 10.50 -18.46 -15.98
N SER A 173 11.13 -19.20 -16.89
CA SER A 173 11.63 -18.63 -18.15
C SER A 173 10.53 -18.22 -19.13
N LYS A 174 9.32 -18.74 -18.96
CA LYS A 174 8.12 -18.47 -19.78
C LYS A 174 6.90 -18.39 -18.87
N PRO A 175 6.73 -17.30 -18.11
CA PRO A 175 5.60 -17.16 -17.21
C PRO A 175 4.29 -17.11 -18.00
N ASN A 176 3.27 -17.84 -17.53
CA ASN A 176 1.96 -17.82 -18.16
C ASN A 176 1.13 -16.64 -17.59
N MET A 177 1.23 -15.49 -18.25
CA MET A 177 0.60 -14.25 -17.79
C MET A 177 -0.93 -14.35 -17.69
N ASN A 178 -1.58 -15.16 -18.54
CA ASN A 178 -3.02 -15.39 -18.46
C ASN A 178 -3.40 -16.14 -17.17
N SER A 179 -2.64 -17.19 -16.83
CA SER A 179 -2.81 -17.93 -15.57
C SER A 179 -2.61 -17.02 -14.35
N ILE A 180 -1.57 -16.18 -14.38
CA ILE A 180 -1.27 -15.21 -13.31
C ILE A 180 -2.40 -14.18 -13.17
N ALA A 181 -2.89 -13.61 -14.27
CA ALA A 181 -3.99 -12.66 -14.26
C ALA A 181 -5.27 -13.28 -13.67
N LEU A 182 -5.61 -14.52 -14.06
CA LEU A 182 -6.77 -15.23 -13.50
C LEU A 182 -6.65 -15.44 -11.99
N LYS A 183 -5.46 -15.83 -11.50
CA LYS A 183 -5.20 -15.94 -10.05
C LYS A 183 -5.50 -14.64 -9.31
N PHE A 184 -5.05 -13.49 -9.83
CA PHE A 184 -5.30 -12.19 -9.21
C PHE A 184 -6.77 -11.77 -9.30
N SER A 185 -7.44 -12.06 -10.42
CA SER A 185 -8.88 -11.84 -10.60
C SER A 185 -9.71 -12.63 -9.58
N ASP A 186 -9.39 -13.91 -9.40
CA ASP A 186 -10.10 -14.79 -8.46
C ASP A 186 -10.00 -14.27 -7.02
N LEU A 187 -8.82 -13.78 -6.63
CA LEU A 187 -8.61 -13.16 -5.32
C LEU A 187 -9.43 -11.88 -5.15
N THR A 188 -9.44 -11.00 -6.16
CA THR A 188 -10.21 -9.76 -6.09
C THR A 188 -11.71 -10.00 -6.03
N GLU A 189 -12.22 -10.98 -6.76
CA GLU A 189 -13.64 -11.36 -6.70
C GLU A 189 -14.00 -11.98 -5.35
N ARG A 190 -13.21 -12.94 -4.86
CA ARG A 190 -13.48 -13.68 -3.62
C ARG A 190 -13.48 -12.80 -2.38
N PHE A 191 -12.58 -11.81 -2.34
CA PHE A 191 -12.35 -10.99 -1.16
C PHE A 191 -12.80 -9.53 -1.33
N GLY A 192 -13.26 -9.11 -2.51
CA GLY A 192 -13.68 -7.73 -2.76
C GLY A 192 -14.83 -7.23 -1.87
N GLY A 193 -15.61 -8.15 -1.29
CA GLY A 193 -16.64 -7.83 -0.29
C GLY A 193 -16.10 -7.55 1.12
N GLU A 194 -14.89 -8.03 1.44
CA GLU A 194 -14.22 -7.90 2.74
C GLU A 194 -13.35 -6.63 2.80
N ALA A 195 -13.03 -6.03 1.66
CA ALA A 195 -12.42 -4.70 1.58
C ALA A 195 -13.43 -3.63 1.98
N SER A 196 -13.41 -3.22 3.25
CA SER A 196 -14.12 -2.03 3.72
C SER A 196 -13.19 -0.82 3.79
N MET A 197 -13.76 0.36 3.56
CA MET A 197 -13.18 1.64 3.99
C MET A 197 -13.63 1.89 5.43
N GLU A 198 -12.70 2.34 6.28
CA GLU A 198 -12.85 2.32 7.73
C GLU A 198 -13.64 3.53 8.25
N GLN A 199 -13.38 4.71 7.70
CA GLN A 199 -13.94 5.96 8.22
C GLN A 199 -13.98 7.03 7.15
N VAL A 200 -15.06 7.83 7.15
CA VAL A 200 -15.10 9.11 6.43
C VAL A 200 -14.48 10.16 7.34
N ILE A 201 -13.44 10.83 6.86
CA ILE A 201 -12.74 11.89 7.57
C ILE A 201 -12.75 13.16 6.73
N GLU A 202 -12.80 14.32 7.38
CA GLU A 202 -12.68 15.60 6.69
C GLU A 202 -11.21 16.03 6.68
N LEU A 203 -10.62 16.13 5.49
CA LEU A 203 -9.25 16.55 5.27
C LEU A 203 -9.24 17.68 4.24
N ASP A 204 -8.67 18.82 4.59
CA ASP A 204 -8.61 20.01 3.73
C ASP A 204 -9.99 20.39 3.14
N SER A 205 -11.03 20.36 3.99
CA SER A 205 -12.43 20.64 3.62
C SER A 205 -13.06 19.66 2.62
N SER A 206 -12.45 18.50 2.41
CA SER A 206 -12.97 17.42 1.57
C SER A 206 -13.20 16.15 2.38
N ALA A 207 -14.29 15.44 2.10
CA ALA A 207 -14.56 14.14 2.70
C ALA A 207 -13.68 13.07 2.03
N CYS A 208 -12.76 12.50 2.80
CA CYS A 208 -11.86 11.42 2.41
C CYS A 208 -12.24 10.12 3.13
N TYR A 209 -11.81 8.99 2.59
CA TYR A 209 -12.01 7.66 3.15
C TYR A 209 -10.68 7.02 3.50
N THR A 210 -10.53 6.56 4.73
CA THR A 210 -9.33 5.83 5.15
C THR A 210 -9.44 4.36 4.76
N MET A 211 -8.44 3.84 4.05
CA MET A 211 -8.38 2.42 3.70
C MET A 211 -7.93 1.57 4.89
N THR A 212 -8.65 0.49 5.14
CA THR A 212 -8.23 -0.57 6.07
C THR A 212 -6.97 -1.28 5.54
N PRO A 213 -6.18 -1.97 6.39
CA PRO A 213 -5.06 -2.79 5.93
C PRO A 213 -5.48 -3.84 4.87
N VAL A 214 -6.66 -4.43 5.04
CA VAL A 214 -7.21 -5.42 4.09
C VAL A 214 -7.58 -4.77 2.77
N ALA A 215 -8.14 -3.55 2.80
CA ALA A 215 -8.41 -2.79 1.58
C ALA A 215 -7.13 -2.42 0.83
N VAL A 216 -6.03 -2.10 1.54
CA VAL A 216 -4.72 -1.86 0.91
C VAL A 216 -4.21 -3.12 0.22
N LEU A 217 -4.30 -4.28 0.88
CA LEU A 217 -3.89 -5.56 0.27
C LEU A 217 -4.71 -5.87 -0.98
N LEU A 218 -6.03 -5.74 -0.91
CA LEU A 218 -6.90 -6.02 -2.06
C LEU A 218 -6.71 -5.01 -3.20
N ALA A 219 -6.39 -3.75 -2.88
CA ALA A 219 -6.00 -2.78 -3.88
C ALA A 219 -4.67 -3.13 -4.56
N GLN A 220 -3.69 -3.69 -3.84
CA GLN A 220 -2.48 -4.23 -4.46
C GLN A 220 -2.78 -5.40 -5.38
N VAL A 221 -3.62 -6.34 -4.97
CA VAL A 221 -4.02 -7.47 -5.82
C VAL A 221 -4.76 -7.00 -7.09
N SER A 222 -5.66 -6.01 -6.97
CA SER A 222 -6.29 -5.36 -8.12
C SER A 222 -5.27 -4.72 -9.06
N ALA A 223 -4.28 -4.00 -8.52
CA ALA A 223 -3.22 -3.39 -9.31
C ALA A 223 -2.37 -4.46 -10.04
N LEU A 224 -2.14 -5.61 -9.41
CA LEU A 224 -1.43 -6.74 -10.01
C LEU A 224 -2.22 -7.38 -11.15
N TYR A 225 -3.53 -7.55 -10.98
CA TYR A 225 -4.42 -8.02 -12.03
C TYR A 225 -4.36 -7.11 -13.27
N GLU A 226 -4.51 -5.80 -13.07
CA GLU A 226 -4.43 -4.83 -14.17
C GLU A 226 -3.04 -4.82 -14.83
N HIS A 227 -1.96 -4.91 -14.04
CA HIS A 227 -0.60 -5.02 -14.55
C HIS A 227 -0.44 -6.25 -15.46
N ALA A 228 -0.85 -7.43 -14.99
CA ALA A 228 -0.75 -8.67 -15.73
C ALA A 228 -1.56 -8.61 -17.05
N ASN A 229 -2.79 -8.08 -16.99
CA ASN A 229 -3.62 -7.87 -18.17
C ASN A 229 -2.98 -6.95 -19.21
N CYS A 230 -2.29 -5.89 -18.77
CA CYS A 230 -1.60 -4.98 -19.68
C CYS A 230 -0.44 -5.68 -20.42
N ILE A 231 0.29 -6.58 -19.74
CA ILE A 231 1.33 -7.39 -20.36
C ILE A 231 0.70 -8.36 -21.37
N CYS A 232 -0.35 -9.09 -20.99
CA CYS A 232 -1.05 -10.01 -21.91
C CYS A 232 -1.49 -9.34 -23.21
N ARG A 233 -2.06 -8.12 -23.12
CA ARG A 233 -2.52 -7.36 -24.28
C ARG A 233 -1.40 -6.87 -25.17
N SER A 234 -0.19 -6.68 -24.63
CA SER A 234 0.97 -6.20 -25.38
C SER A 234 1.69 -7.32 -26.16
N CYS A 235 1.39 -8.58 -25.85
CA CYS A 235 1.95 -9.76 -26.54
C CYS A 235 1.17 -10.20 -27.79
N HIS A 236 0.02 -9.56 -28.07
CA HIS A 236 -0.88 -9.86 -29.19
C HIS A 236 -0.87 -8.74 -30.22
#